data_AF-A0A958DXX4-F1
#
_entry.id   AF-A0A958DXX4-F1
#
_cell.length_a   1.000
_cell.length_b   1.000
_cell.length_c   1.000
_cell.angle_alpha   90.00
_cell.angle_beta   90.00
_cell.angle_gamma   90.00
#
_symmetry.space_group_name_H-M   'P 1'
#
loop_
_entity.id
_entity.type
_entity.pdbx_description
1 polymer ?
#
loop_
_entity_poly.entity_id
_entity_poly.type
_entity_poly.pdbx_seq_one_letter_code
_entity_poly.pdbx_strand_id
1 'polypeptide(L)' 'MKPKIDILAKIIAKKREEIAARKAEVSIAELLRLADEAPKPESLIRHLRESPHLPVIAELKKASPSAGIIRDDFDVLAL' A
#
# COMPACT_ATOMS: atom_id res chain seq x y z
N MET A 1 -9.64 -31.94 3.02
CA MET A 1 -9.07 -30.68 2.51
C MET A 1 -9.73 -29.53 3.25
N LYS A 2 -9.01 -28.72 4.05
CA LYS A 2 -9.62 -27.56 4.71
C LYS A 2 -10.07 -26.57 3.62
N PRO A 3 -11.28 -26.00 3.67
CA PRO A 3 -11.71 -25.02 2.67
C PRO A 3 -10.69 -23.89 2.65
N LYS A 4 -10.09 -23.66 1.48
CA LYS A 4 -9.17 -22.54 1.27
C LYS A 4 -10.02 -21.29 1.34
N ILE A 5 -10.05 -20.70 2.53
CA ILE A 5 -10.64 -19.39 2.75
C ILE A 5 -10.06 -18.47 1.66
N ASP A 6 -10.94 -17.82 0.92
CA ASP A 6 -10.52 -16.81 -0.05
C ASP A 6 -9.98 -15.59 0.72
N ILE A 7 -8.66 -15.60 0.96
CA ILE A 7 -7.94 -14.52 1.65
C ILE A 7 -8.12 -13.21 0.90
N LEU A 8 -8.20 -13.23 -0.43
CA LEU A 8 -8.45 -12.03 -1.21
C LEU A 8 -9.85 -11.49 -0.94
N ALA A 9 -10.88 -12.34 -0.93
CA ALA A 9 -12.24 -11.92 -0.57
C ALA A 9 -12.30 -11.31 0.84
N LYS A 10 -11.57 -11.89 1.82
CA LYS A 10 -11.47 -11.32 3.17
C LYS A 10 -10.80 -9.94 3.17
N ILE A 11 -9.68 -9.78 2.46
CA ILE A 11 -8.99 -8.49 2.33
C ILE A 11 -9.91 -7.44 1.70
N ILE A 12 -10.63 -7.80 0.64
CA ILE A 12 -11.57 -6.90 -0.05
C ILE A 12 -12.73 -6.50 0.87
N ALA A 13 -13.36 -7.46 1.56
CA ALA A 13 -14.45 -7.18 2.49
C ALA A 13 -13.99 -6.20 3.58
N LYS A 14 -12.83 -6.45 4.19
CA LYS A 14 -12.28 -5.56 5.21
C LYS A 14 -11.95 -4.17 4.67
N LYS A 15 -11.36 -4.09 3.47
CA LYS A 15 -11.02 -2.81 2.83
C LYS A 15 -12.25 -1.96 2.54
N ARG A 16 -13.39 -2.56 2.21
CA ARG A 16 -14.66 -1.84 2.01
C ARG A 16 -15.14 -1.16 3.30
N GLU A 17 -15.07 -1.85 4.43
CA GLU A 17 -15.38 -1.27 5.75
C GLU A 17 -14.45 -0.09 6.07
N GLU A 18 -13.15 -0.26 5.87
CA GLU A 18 -12.16 0.80 6.10
C GLU A 18 -12.38 2.03 5.22
N ILE A 19 -12.72 1.84 3.95
CA ILE A 19 -13.03 2.94 3.02
C ILE A 19 -14.31 3.66 3.48
N ALA A 20 -15.34 2.93 3.89
CA ALA A 20 -16.58 3.53 4.38
C ALA A 20 -16.34 4.39 5.62
N ALA A 21 -15.56 3.89 6.59
CA ALA A 21 -15.17 4.64 7.78
C ALA A 21 -14.36 5.91 7.42
N ARG A 22 -13.32 5.79 6.57
CA ARG A 22 -12.50 6.94 6.16
C ARG A 22 -13.25 8.00 5.37
N LYS A 23 -14.23 7.60 4.55
CA LYS A 23 -15.11 8.55 3.83
C LYS A 23 -16.04 9.34 4.76
N ALA A 24 -16.34 8.81 5.94
CA ALA A 24 -17.09 9.53 6.96
C ALA A 24 -16.22 10.57 7.70
N GLU A 25 -14.90 10.35 7.76
CA GLU A 25 -13.93 11.26 8.38
C GLU A 25 -13.46 12.36 7.43
N VAL A 26 -13.14 12.02 6.18
CA VAL A 26 -12.64 12.94 5.16
C VAL A 26 -13.50 12.83 3.91
N SER A 27 -14.13 13.94 3.54
CA SER A 27 -14.94 14.00 2.31
C SER A 27 -14.07 13.84 1.07
N ILE A 28 -14.67 13.37 -0.02
CA ILE A 28 -13.96 13.26 -1.30
C ILE A 28 -13.46 14.62 -1.82
N ALA A 29 -14.23 15.69 -1.59
CA ALA A 29 -13.87 17.04 -2.01
C ALA A 29 -12.61 17.52 -1.29
N GLU A 30 -12.53 17.29 0.02
CA GLU A 30 -11.35 17.62 0.81
C GLU A 30 -10.13 16.77 0.42
N LEU A 31 -10.33 15.47 0.17
CA LEU A 31 -9.26 14.60 -0.31
C LEU A 31 -8.69 15.07 -1.66
N LEU A 32 -9.54 15.54 -2.58
CA LEU A 32 -9.12 16.11 -3.86
C LEU A 32 -8.32 17.41 -3.65
N ARG A 33 -8.79 18.31 -2.78
CA ARG A 33 -8.05 19.53 -2.42
C ARG A 33 -6.66 19.23 -1.88
N LEU A 34 -6.55 18.26 -0.96
CA LEU A 34 -5.27 17.83 -0.40
C LEU A 34 -4.36 17.19 -1.47
N ALA A 35 -4.94 16.47 -2.43
CA ALA A 35 -4.17 15.88 -3.53
C ALA A 35 -3.63 16.96 -4.49
N ASP A 36 -4.39 18.01 -4.75
CA ASP A 36 -3.96 19.15 -5.59
C ASP A 36 -2.85 19.97 -4.93
N GLU A 37 -2.84 20.05 -3.59
CA GLU A 37 -1.81 20.75 -2.82
C GLU A 37 -0.55 19.90 -2.59
N ALA A 38 -0.60 18.60 -2.86
CA ALA A 38 0.53 17.71 -2.67
C ALA A 38 1.66 18.01 -3.67
N PRO A 39 2.94 17.79 -3.29
CA PRO A 39 4.05 17.89 -4.22
C PRO A 39 3.84 17.02 -5.46
N LYS A 40 4.27 17.54 -6.62
CA LYS A 40 4.21 16.78 -7.87
C LYS A 40 4.93 15.44 -7.71
N PRO A 41 4.31 14.30 -8.05
CA PRO A 41 4.95 13.01 -7.92
C PRO A 41 6.09 12.85 -8.93
N GLU A 42 7.13 12.13 -8.51
CA GLU A 42 8.17 11.65 -9.41
C GLU A 42 7.65 10.55 -10.34
N SER A 43 8.23 10.48 -11.56
CA SER A 43 7.79 9.48 -12.54
C SER A 43 8.42 8.11 -12.25
N LEU A 44 7.67 7.20 -11.63
CA LEU A 44 8.10 5.81 -11.42
C LEU A 44 8.50 5.13 -12.75
N ILE A 45 7.71 5.31 -13.81
CA ILE A 45 7.96 4.71 -15.12
C ILE A 45 9.32 5.15 -15.68
N ARG A 46 9.65 6.43 -15.52
CA ARG A 46 10.95 6.97 -15.95
C ARG A 46 12.08 6.29 -15.23
N HIS A 47 12.01 6.22 -13.89
CA HIS A 47 13.04 5.58 -13.07
C HIS A 47 13.24 4.10 -13.41
N LEU A 48 12.16 3.38 -13.73
CA LEU A 48 12.26 1.97 -14.13
C LEU A 48 12.85 1.78 -15.53
N ARG A 49 12.57 2.69 -16.48
CA ARG A 49 13.01 2.55 -17.88
C ARG A 49 14.39 3.11 -18.17
N GLU A 50 14.76 4.19 -17.49
CA GLU A 50 15.99 4.96 -17.76
C GLU A 50 17.13 4.63 -16.79
N SER A 51 16.91 3.70 -15.85
CA SER A 51 17.94 3.30 -14.89
C SER A 51 19.17 2.73 -15.62
N PRO A 52 20.39 3.23 -15.37
CA PRO A 52 21.62 2.69 -15.94
C PRO A 52 22.00 1.31 -15.37
N HIS A 53 21.31 0.89 -14.30
CA HIS A 53 21.46 -0.39 -13.63
C HIS A 53 20.12 -1.13 -13.60
N LEU A 54 20.12 -2.36 -13.06
CA LEU A 54 18.88 -3.13 -12.86
C LEU A 54 17.92 -2.32 -11.96
N PRO A 55 16.75 -1.90 -12.45
CA PRO A 55 15.77 -1.19 -11.64
C PRO A 55 15.15 -2.14 -10.61
N VAL A 56 15.08 -1.70 -9.35
CA VAL A 56 14.50 -2.47 -8.24
C VAL A 56 13.43 -1.63 -7.55
N ILE A 57 12.25 -2.22 -7.33
CA ILE A 57 11.23 -1.68 -6.43
C ILE A 57 11.39 -2.44 -5.11
N ALA A 58 11.98 -1.79 -4.11
CA ALA A 58 12.10 -2.36 -2.78
C ALA A 58 10.77 -2.21 -2.03
N GLU A 59 10.19 -3.32 -1.59
CA GLU A 59 8.98 -3.32 -0.75
C GLU A 59 9.36 -3.40 0.73
N LEU A 60 8.93 -2.43 1.52
CA LEU A 60 9.00 -2.50 2.98
C LEU A 60 7.79 -3.26 3.51
N LYS A 61 8.00 -4.46 4.08
CA LYS A 61 6.91 -5.35 4.52
C LYS A 61 7.13 -5.96 5.89
N LYS A 62 6.23 -5.69 6.84
CA LYS A 62 6.27 -6.25 8.20
C LYS A 62 5.85 -7.71 8.27
N ALA A 63 4.76 -8.08 7.58
CA ALA A 63 4.15 -9.41 7.65
C ALA A 63 3.38 -9.74 6.36
N SER A 64 3.07 -11.03 6.14
CA SER A 64 2.16 -11.46 5.08
C SER A 64 1.33 -12.68 5.50
N PRO A 65 0.15 -12.92 4.89
CA PRO A 65 -0.66 -14.09 5.21
C PRO A 65 0.05 -15.43 4.98
N SER A 66 0.97 -15.50 4.02
CA SER A 66 1.70 -16.73 3.70
C SER A 66 2.98 -16.93 4.52
N ALA A 67 3.65 -15.84 4.92
CA ALA A 67 4.94 -15.91 5.61
C ALA A 67 4.86 -15.56 7.11
N GLY A 68 3.70 -15.15 7.63
CA GLY A 68 3.59 -14.64 9.00
C GLY A 68 4.34 -13.31 9.17
N ILE A 69 4.97 -13.11 10.32
CA ILE A 69 5.83 -11.94 10.55
C ILE A 69 7.14 -12.13 9.78
N ILE A 70 7.47 -11.14 8.95
CA ILE A 70 8.70 -11.10 8.13
C ILE A 70 9.79 -10.32 8.88
N ARG A 71 9.40 -9.25 9.58
CA ARG A 71 10.30 -8.44 10.38
C ARG A 71 9.58 -7.93 11.64
N ASP A 72 10.02 -8.40 12.80
CA ASP A 72 9.45 -8.00 14.09
C ASP A 72 9.78 -6.53 14.42
N ASP A 73 11.07 -6.17 14.33
CA ASP A 73 11.56 -4.80 14.50
C ASP A 73 11.45 -4.00 13.20
N PHE A 74 10.26 -3.43 12.98
CA PHE A 74 9.86 -2.77 11.73
C PHE A 74 9.88 -1.24 11.87
N ASP A 75 11.08 -0.68 12.03
CA ASP A 75 11.32 0.76 11.89
C ASP A 75 11.55 1.11 10.41
N VAL A 76 10.56 1.75 9.80
CA VAL A 76 10.56 2.16 8.39
C VAL A 76 11.58 3.27 8.12
N LEU A 77 11.89 4.12 9.10
CA LEU A 77 12.83 5.24 8.91
C LEU A 77 14.29 4.79 8.99
N ALA A 78 14.54 3.64 9.61
CA ALA A 78 15.87 3.03 9.73
C ALA A 78 16.15 1.95 8.68
N LEU A 79 15.20 1.65 7.79
CA LEU A 79 15.27 0.65 6.71
C LEU A 79 15.58 1.29 5.35
#